data_AF-A0A6A2YJT1-F1
#
_entry.id   AF-A0A6A2YJT1-F1
#
_cell.length_a   1.000
_cell.length_b   1.000
_cell.length_c   1.000
_cell.angle_alpha   90.00
_cell.angle_beta   90.00
_cell.angle_gamma   90.00
#
_symmetry.space_group_name_H-M   'P 1'
#
loop_
_entity.id
_entity.type
_entity.pdbx_description
1 polymer ?
#
loop_
_entity_poly.entity_id
_entity_poly.type
_entity_poly.pdbx_seq_one_letter_code
_entity_poly.pdbx_strand_id
1 'polypeptide(L)'
;MALQVQDQQSFHKSRDVLPKIDKSNRFCSPKAARELASLIVYASCLQGSDPIWLFEKWINAAREQGYEFDKDSLLQYNHMSFGEPPVTTQSIEEADELLCSDEQDSTIEAEVLSAPPKLVYSKLILSFTRKLLVATVDKLSSACKHFNNGVDQCYLIV
;
A
#
# COMPACT_ATOMS: atom_id res chain seq x y z
N MET A 1 -38.39 -28.24 18.20
CA MET A 1 -37.52 -28.35 17.01
C MET A 1 -36.46 -27.28 17.18
N ALA A 2 -35.29 -27.64 17.70
CA ALA A 2 -34.21 -26.70 18.01
C ALA A 2 -33.37 -26.46 16.75
N LEU A 3 -33.29 -25.22 16.30
CA LEU A 3 -32.36 -24.80 15.24
C LEU A 3 -30.98 -24.61 15.87
N GLN A 4 -30.06 -25.52 15.55
CA GLN A 4 -28.65 -25.38 15.87
C GLN A 4 -28.06 -24.28 14.99
N VAL A 5 -27.70 -23.15 15.61
CA VAL A 5 -26.76 -22.18 15.03
C VAL A 5 -25.40 -22.84 15.09
N GLN A 6 -24.93 -23.36 13.95
CA GLN A 6 -23.58 -23.90 13.83
C GLN A 6 -22.60 -22.74 13.76
N ASP A 7 -21.88 -22.62 14.87
CA ASP A 7 -20.69 -21.83 15.11
C ASP A 7 -19.67 -22.01 13.98
N GLN A 8 -19.48 -20.98 13.15
CA GLN A 8 -18.41 -20.94 12.15
C GLN A 8 -17.05 -20.52 12.74
N GLN A 9 -16.91 -20.55 14.07
CA GLN A 9 -15.61 -20.44 14.75
C GLN A 9 -14.76 -21.72 14.59
N SER A 10 -14.27 -22.06 13.40
CA SER A 10 -13.21 -23.09 13.29
C SER A 10 -12.38 -23.17 12.01
N PHE A 11 -12.37 -22.16 11.12
CA PHE A 11 -11.62 -22.27 9.85
C PHE A 11 -10.54 -21.22 9.55
N HIS A 12 -10.03 -20.50 10.55
CA HIS A 12 -8.74 -19.79 10.42
C HIS A 12 -7.68 -20.40 11.32
N LYS A 13 -7.37 -21.66 11.01
CA LYS A 13 -6.21 -22.39 11.50
C LYS A 13 -4.94 -21.69 10.98
N SER A 14 -4.30 -20.90 11.85
CA SER A 14 -2.88 -20.52 11.80
C SER A 14 -2.28 -20.39 10.40
N ARG A 15 -2.64 -19.34 9.65
CA ARG A 15 -1.70 -18.82 8.64
C ARG A 15 -0.59 -18.20 9.47
N ASP A 16 0.64 -18.69 9.35
CA ASP A 16 1.82 -18.03 9.91
C ASP A 16 1.77 -16.55 9.48
N VAL A 17 1.32 -15.68 10.39
CA VAL A 17 1.23 -14.24 10.13
C VAL A 17 2.67 -13.78 10.12
N LEU A 18 3.26 -13.74 8.92
CA LEU A 18 4.59 -13.18 8.72
C LEU A 18 4.62 -11.81 9.42
N PRO A 19 5.66 -11.53 10.22
CA PRO A 19 5.71 -10.28 10.97
C PRO A 19 5.63 -9.10 10.00
N LYS A 20 4.75 -8.14 10.32
CA LYS A 20 4.54 -6.92 9.54
C LYS A 20 5.82 -6.10 9.44
N ILE A 21 6.55 -6.02 10.55
CA ILE A 21 7.79 -5.28 10.73
C ILE A 21 8.96 -6.20 11.07
N ASP A 22 10.16 -5.85 10.61
CA ASP A 22 11.41 -6.51 10.96
C ASP A 22 11.93 -6.04 12.34
N LYS A 23 13.01 -6.67 12.81
CA LYS A 23 13.70 -6.29 14.06
C LYS A 23 14.29 -4.87 14.05
N SER A 24 14.33 -4.23 12.88
CA SER A 24 14.78 -2.83 12.70
C SER A 24 13.61 -1.86 12.58
N ASN A 25 12.39 -2.28 12.89
CA ASN A 25 11.15 -1.51 12.75
C ASN A 25 10.93 -1.02 11.31
N ARG A 26 11.01 -1.93 10.34
CA ARG A 26 10.70 -1.64 8.94
C ARG A 26 9.80 -2.69 8.34
N PHE A 27 8.96 -2.31 7.39
CA PHE A 27 8.14 -3.27 6.66
C PHE A 27 9.00 -4.32 5.95
N CYS A 28 8.61 -5.58 6.15
CA CYS A 28 9.28 -6.74 5.59
C CYS A 28 8.33 -7.74 4.91
N SER A 29 7.03 -7.42 4.82
CA SER A 29 6.07 -8.32 4.18
C SER A 29 6.09 -8.19 2.65
N PRO A 30 5.90 -9.29 1.89
CA PRO A 30 5.76 -9.22 0.44
C PRO A 30 4.62 -8.31 -0.04
N LYS A 31 3.59 -8.12 0.81
CA LYS A 31 2.48 -7.21 0.54
C LYS A 31 2.91 -5.74 0.54
N ALA A 32 3.76 -5.34 1.50
CA ALA A 32 4.35 -4.00 1.51
C ALA A 32 5.13 -3.69 0.23
N ALA A 33 5.85 -4.68 -0.34
CA ALA A 33 6.54 -4.48 -1.61
C ALA A 33 5.60 -4.18 -2.77
N ARG A 34 4.43 -4.86 -2.80
CA ARG A 34 3.40 -4.67 -3.83
C ARG A 34 2.75 -3.31 -3.72
N GLU A 35 2.35 -2.89 -2.52
CA GLU A 35 1.75 -1.57 -2.30
C GLU A 35 2.72 -0.45 -2.64
N LEU A 36 3.98 -0.56 -2.22
CA LEU A 36 5.00 0.42 -2.59
C LEU A 36 5.17 0.50 -4.12
N ALA A 37 5.14 -0.64 -4.82
CA ALA A 37 5.21 -0.67 -6.27
C ALA A 37 3.97 0.00 -6.90
N SER A 38 2.77 -0.31 -6.40
CA SER A 38 1.52 0.29 -6.87
C SER A 38 1.50 1.80 -6.66
N LEU A 39 1.93 2.28 -5.49
CA LEU A 39 2.03 3.71 -5.17
C LEU A 39 2.95 4.43 -6.16
N ILE A 40 4.12 3.85 -6.46
CA ILE A 40 5.06 4.43 -7.41
C ILE A 40 4.49 4.46 -8.83
N VAL A 41 3.85 3.38 -9.27
CA VAL A 41 3.20 3.35 -10.58
C VAL A 41 2.14 4.45 -10.67
N TYR A 42 1.26 4.55 -9.67
CA TYR A 42 0.22 5.58 -9.62
C TYR A 42 0.82 6.99 -9.67
N ALA A 43 1.82 7.28 -8.82
CA ALA A 43 2.51 8.57 -8.80
C ALA A 43 3.22 8.88 -10.13
N SER A 44 3.82 7.87 -10.76
CA SER A 44 4.49 8.02 -12.07
C SER A 44 3.51 8.37 -13.17
N CYS A 45 2.31 7.78 -13.16
CA CYS A 45 1.23 8.10 -14.09
C CYS A 45 0.74 9.54 -13.91
N LEU A 46 0.59 10.01 -12.66
CA LEU A 46 0.20 11.39 -12.38
C LEU A 46 1.29 12.40 -12.82
N GLN A 47 2.57 12.05 -12.66
CA GLN A 47 3.70 12.93 -13.03
C GLN A 47 4.14 12.78 -14.49
N GLY A 48 3.62 11.79 -15.23
CA GLY A 48 4.08 11.47 -16.58
C GLY A 48 5.55 11.05 -16.66
N SER A 49 6.06 10.36 -15.62
CA SER A 49 7.48 9.98 -15.51
C SER A 49 7.67 8.46 -15.53
N ASP A 50 8.90 8.00 -15.77
CA ASP A 50 9.23 6.58 -15.66
C ASP A 50 9.19 6.13 -14.18
N PRO A 51 8.40 5.11 -13.81
CA PRO A 51 8.28 4.66 -12.42
C PRO A 51 9.59 4.10 -11.85
N ILE A 52 10.47 3.53 -12.66
CA ILE A 52 11.78 3.04 -12.16
C ILE A 52 12.64 4.24 -11.76
N TRP A 53 12.75 5.23 -12.62
CA TRP A 53 13.43 6.48 -12.32
C TRP A 53 12.83 7.20 -11.10
N LEU A 54 11.50 7.31 -11.01
CA LEU A 54 10.81 7.94 -9.88
C LEU A 54 11.14 7.23 -8.56
N PHE A 55 11.12 5.90 -8.56
CA PHE A 55 11.48 5.08 -7.40
C PHE A 55 12.93 5.31 -6.96
N GLU A 56 13.87 5.29 -7.91
CA GLU A 56 15.29 5.52 -7.61
C GLU A 56 15.53 6.93 -7.08
N LYS A 57 14.86 7.94 -7.64
CA LYS A 57 14.88 9.32 -7.13
C LYS A 57 14.37 9.38 -5.70
N TRP A 58 13.23 8.76 -5.41
CA TRP A 58 12.60 8.83 -4.09
C TRP A 58 13.41 8.10 -3.00
N ILE A 59 13.97 6.93 -3.33
CA ILE A 59 14.89 6.20 -2.44
C ILE A 59 16.15 7.01 -2.10
N ASN A 60 16.62 7.82 -3.05
CA ASN A 60 17.84 8.61 -2.92
C ASN A 60 17.60 10.06 -2.53
N ALA A 61 16.35 10.46 -2.29
CA ALA A 61 16.02 11.78 -1.78
C ALA A 61 16.83 12.05 -0.50
N ALA A 62 17.46 13.22 -0.45
CA ALA A 62 18.23 13.64 0.70
C ALA A 62 17.30 13.72 1.92
N ARG A 63 17.80 13.25 3.07
CA ARG A 63 17.09 13.42 4.33
C ARG A 63 17.18 14.89 4.72
N GLU A 64 16.05 15.48 5.08
CA GLU A 64 16.06 16.76 5.77
C GLU A 64 16.83 16.60 7.08
N GLN A 65 17.78 17.49 7.32
CA GLN A 65 18.61 17.43 8.54
C GLN A 65 17.71 17.65 9.75
N GLY A 66 17.65 16.66 10.64
CA GLY A 66 16.85 16.72 11.87
C GLY A 66 15.47 16.04 11.80
N TYR A 67 15.06 15.51 10.64
CA TYR A 67 13.83 14.71 10.58
C TYR A 67 14.01 13.35 11.28
N GLU A 68 13.20 13.12 12.30
CA GLU A 68 13.10 11.84 13.02
C GLU A 68 11.74 11.22 12.71
N PHE A 69 11.76 10.06 12.06
CA PHE A 69 10.56 9.33 11.70
C PHE A 69 9.94 8.69 12.94
N ASP A 70 8.63 8.90 13.14
CA ASP A 70 7.89 8.23 14.20
C ASP A 70 7.72 6.75 13.90
N LYS A 71 8.35 5.91 14.72
CA LYS A 71 8.30 4.45 14.54
C LYS A 71 6.98 3.86 15.02
N ASP A 72 6.27 4.53 15.93
CA ASP A 72 5.00 4.04 16.45
C ASP A 72 3.91 4.12 15.37
N SER A 73 4.02 5.09 14.47
CA SER A 73 3.21 5.18 13.25
C SER A 73 3.27 3.90 12.39
N LEU A 74 4.38 3.14 12.36
CA LEU A 74 4.44 1.86 11.62
C LEU A 74 3.64 0.73 12.28
N LEU A 75 3.53 0.76 13.61
CA LEU A 75 2.75 -0.22 14.34
C LEU A 75 1.26 -0.01 14.04
N GLN A 76 0.83 1.25 14.06
CA GLN A 76 -0.56 1.66 13.81
C GLN A 76 -0.95 1.52 12.34
N TYR A 77 -0.11 1.95 11.39
CA TYR A 77 -0.44 1.97 9.96
C TYR A 77 -0.75 0.58 9.38
N ASN A 78 -2.00 0.24 9.13
CA ASN A 78 -2.37 -1.10 8.69
C ASN A 78 -2.44 -1.22 7.15
N HIS A 79 -1.30 -1.47 6.52
CA HIS A 79 -1.27 -1.80 5.09
C HIS A 79 -1.88 -3.17 4.75
N MET A 80 -2.27 -3.97 5.75
CA MET A 80 -2.80 -5.32 5.58
C MET A 80 -4.33 -5.43 5.56
N SER A 81 -5.08 -4.37 5.92
CA SER A 81 -6.56 -4.40 5.99
C SER A 81 -7.29 -4.26 4.65
N PHE A 82 -6.57 -4.12 3.54
CA PHE A 82 -7.22 -3.87 2.24
C PHE A 82 -8.29 -4.93 1.89
N GLY A 83 -9.53 -4.48 1.66
CA GLY A 83 -10.64 -5.30 1.19
C GLY A 83 -11.69 -5.66 2.24
N GLU A 84 -11.82 -4.90 3.32
CA GLU A 84 -12.97 -5.04 4.21
C GLU A 84 -14.28 -4.63 3.50
N PRO A 85 -15.43 -5.25 3.85
CA PRO A 85 -16.72 -4.89 3.29
C PRO A 85 -17.01 -3.40 3.51
N PRO A 86 -17.73 -2.73 2.58
CA PRO A 86 -18.19 -1.36 2.80
C PRO A 86 -18.94 -1.24 4.12
N VAL A 87 -18.48 -0.34 4.99
CA VAL A 87 -19.14 -0.06 6.26
C VAL A 87 -20.36 0.81 5.99
N THR A 88 -21.52 0.42 6.51
CA THR A 88 -22.77 1.19 6.40
C THR A 88 -23.15 1.71 7.77
N THR A 89 -23.37 3.02 7.87
CA THR A 89 -23.82 3.65 9.11
C THR A 89 -25.34 3.72 9.17
N GLN A 90 -25.90 3.60 10.37
CA GLN A 90 -27.34 3.69 10.62
C GLN A 90 -27.74 5.01 11.29
N SER A 91 -26.76 5.78 11.77
CA SER A 91 -26.94 7.05 12.46
C SER A 91 -25.91 8.09 12.02
N ILE A 92 -26.18 9.36 12.33
CA ILE A 92 -25.25 10.46 12.06
C ILE A 92 -24.06 10.34 13.01
N GLU A 93 -24.30 9.97 14.27
CA GLU A 93 -23.27 9.78 15.28
C GLU A 93 -22.27 8.69 14.88
N GLU A 94 -22.75 7.55 14.37
CA GLU A 94 -21.88 6.48 13.85
C GLU A 94 -21.08 6.93 12.63
N ALA A 95 -21.67 7.77 11.76
CA ALA A 95 -20.95 8.33 10.63
C ALA A 95 -19.85 9.31 11.05
N ASP A 96 -20.12 10.15 12.04
CA ASP A 96 -19.14 11.09 12.59
C ASP A 96 -18.00 10.35 13.31
N GLU A 97 -18.29 9.26 14.02
CA GLU A 97 -17.28 8.40 14.64
C GLU A 97 -16.37 7.74 13.58
N LEU A 98 -16.94 7.22 12.49
CA LEU A 98 -16.15 6.65 11.38
C LEU A 98 -15.27 7.71 10.71
N LEU A 99 -15.80 8.90 10.43
CA LEU A 99 -15.02 10.00 9.85
C LEU A 99 -13.84 10.38 10.76
N CYS A 100 -14.08 10.46 12.08
CA CYS A 100 -13.02 10.73 13.03
C CYS A 100 -11.93 9.64 13.02
N SER A 101 -12.30 8.37 12.83
CA SER A 101 -11.32 7.28 12.70
C SER A 101 -10.54 7.34 11.37
N ASP A 102 -11.21 7.64 10.26
CA ASP A 102 -10.59 7.78 8.94
C ASP A 102 -9.58 8.94 8.92
N GLU A 103 -9.88 10.05 9.59
CA GLU A 103 -8.96 11.19 9.72
C GLU A 103 -7.71 10.84 10.54
N GLN A 104 -7.87 10.04 11.60
CA GLN A 104 -6.74 9.53 12.39
C GLN A 104 -5.86 8.60 11.56
N ASP A 105 -6.46 7.64 10.86
CA ASP A 105 -5.76 6.72 9.98
C ASP A 105 -5.05 7.45 8.82
N SER A 106 -5.70 8.48 8.25
CA SER A 106 -5.12 9.33 7.22
C SER A 106 -3.89 10.09 7.71
N THR A 107 -3.89 10.54 8.97
CA THR A 107 -2.74 11.23 9.57
C THR A 107 -1.54 10.29 9.69
N ILE A 108 -1.78 9.06 10.15
CA ILE A 108 -0.76 8.01 10.26
C ILE A 108 -0.24 7.62 8.87
N GLU A 109 -1.14 7.46 7.90
CA GLU A 109 -0.78 7.15 6.52
C GLU A 109 0.10 8.26 5.91
N ALA A 110 -0.24 9.52 6.13
CA ALA A 110 0.55 10.65 5.65
C ALA A 110 1.99 10.64 6.21
N GLU A 111 2.17 10.35 7.51
CA GLU A 111 3.51 10.22 8.13
C GLU A 111 4.30 9.07 7.47
N VAL A 112 3.69 7.89 7.34
CA VAL A 112 4.36 6.72 6.76
C VAL A 112 4.68 6.90 5.28
N LEU A 113 3.78 7.48 4.49
CA LEU A 113 3.94 7.65 3.05
C LEU A 113 4.83 8.83 2.67
N SER A 114 4.94 9.85 3.51
CA SER A 114 5.86 10.97 3.27
C SER A 114 7.29 10.66 3.73
N ALA A 115 7.44 9.74 4.67
CA ALA A 115 8.74 9.36 5.20
C ALA A 115 9.67 8.77 4.13
N PRO A 116 10.99 9.01 4.22
CA PRO A 116 11.97 8.41 3.33
C PRO A 116 11.84 6.88 3.30
N PRO A 117 11.69 6.24 2.12
CA PRO A 117 11.42 4.79 2.03
C PRO A 117 12.46 3.90 2.73
N LYS A 118 13.70 4.36 2.84
CA LYS A 118 14.78 3.66 3.55
C LYS A 118 14.57 3.56 5.08
N LEU A 119 13.68 4.38 5.65
CA LEU A 119 13.30 4.36 7.06
C LEU A 119 12.09 3.47 7.31
N VAL A 120 11.20 3.36 6.33
CA VAL A 120 9.94 2.62 6.42
C VAL A 120 10.09 1.18 5.95
N TYR A 121 10.84 0.92 4.88
CA TYR A 121 10.94 -0.38 4.23
C TYR A 121 12.33 -0.99 4.36
N SER A 122 12.37 -2.31 4.60
CA SER A 122 13.64 -3.05 4.64
C SER A 122 14.32 -3.10 3.27
N LYS A 123 15.64 -3.30 3.23
CA LYS A 123 16.42 -3.42 1.98
C LYS A 123 15.87 -4.52 1.05
N LEU A 124 15.38 -5.61 1.63
CA LEU A 124 14.77 -6.71 0.90
C LEU A 124 13.50 -6.25 0.17
N ILE A 125 12.64 -5.51 0.86
CA ILE A 125 11.40 -4.97 0.30
C ILE A 125 11.69 -3.95 -0.80
N LEU A 126 12.61 -3.02 -0.57
CA LEU A 126 13.03 -2.07 -1.62
C LEU A 126 13.56 -2.78 -2.87
N SER A 127 14.33 -3.86 -2.70
CA SER A 127 14.81 -4.68 -3.83
C SER A 127 13.66 -5.39 -4.55
N PHE A 128 12.70 -5.97 -3.82
CA PHE A 128 11.54 -6.62 -4.42
C PHE A 128 10.63 -5.63 -5.14
N THR A 129 10.37 -4.46 -4.57
CA THR A 129 9.61 -3.39 -5.21
C THR A 129 10.25 -3.00 -6.54
N ARG A 130 11.58 -2.81 -6.59
CA ARG A 130 12.27 -2.52 -7.86
C ARG A 130 12.03 -3.60 -8.91
N LYS A 131 12.13 -4.88 -8.51
CA LYS A 131 11.88 -6.02 -9.42
C LYS A 131 10.44 -6.04 -9.93
N LEU A 132 9.48 -5.74 -9.06
CA LEU A 132 8.06 -5.63 -9.43
C LEU A 132 7.86 -4.48 -10.43
N LEU A 133 8.44 -3.31 -10.17
CA LEU A 133 8.34 -2.16 -11.07
C LEU A 133 8.90 -2.47 -12.46
N VAL A 134 10.08 -3.07 -12.56
CA VAL A 134 10.67 -3.50 -13.84
C VAL A 134 9.70 -4.44 -14.58
N ALA A 135 9.22 -5.49 -13.90
CA ALA A 135 8.30 -6.45 -14.52
C ALA A 135 6.96 -5.81 -14.94
N THR A 136 6.45 -4.85 -14.16
CA THR A 136 5.21 -4.13 -14.47
C THR A 136 5.40 -3.20 -15.67
N VAL A 137 6.50 -2.45 -15.75
CA VAL A 137 6.80 -1.55 -16.88
C VAL A 137 6.97 -2.34 -18.18
N ASP A 138 7.67 -3.46 -18.14
CA ASP A 138 7.85 -4.32 -19.33
C ASP A 138 6.49 -4.79 -19.87
N LYS A 139 5.60 -5.22 -18.97
CA LYS A 139 4.24 -5.65 -19.33
C LYS A 139 3.36 -4.47 -19.79
N LEU A 140 3.36 -3.35 -19.06
CA LEU A 140 2.56 -2.18 -19.41
C LEU A 140 2.99 -1.59 -20.77
N SER A 141 4.29 -1.54 -21.04
CA SER A 141 4.83 -1.12 -22.33
C SER A 141 4.37 -2.03 -23.46
N SER A 142 4.36 -3.35 -23.23
CA SER A 142 3.82 -4.30 -24.20
C SER A 142 2.32 -4.12 -24.44
N ALA A 143 1.54 -3.86 -23.39
CA ALA A 143 0.11 -3.59 -23.48
C ALA A 143 -0.16 -2.28 -24.25
N CYS A 144 0.55 -1.19 -23.92
CA CYS A 144 0.43 0.09 -24.62
C CYS A 144 0.77 -0.02 -26.11
N LYS A 145 1.75 -0.86 -26.48
CA LYS A 145 2.04 -1.14 -27.90
C LYS A 145 0.90 -1.89 -28.61
N HIS A 146 0.16 -2.74 -27.91
CA HIS A 146 -1.03 -3.38 -28.47
C HIS A 146 -2.19 -2.38 -28.58
N PHE A 147 -2.36 -1.49 -27.60
CA PHE A 147 -3.38 -0.43 -27.63
C PHE A 147 -3.10 0.62 -28.72
N ASN A 148 -1.86 1.05 -28.93
CA ASN A 148 -1.52 2.05 -29.96
C ASN A 148 -1.66 1.55 -31.40
N ASN A 149 -1.83 0.24 -31.62
CA ASN A 149 -2.16 -0.32 -32.94
C ASN A 149 -3.67 -0.33 -33.23
N GLY A 150 -4.49 0.17 -32.30
CA GLY A 150 -5.93 0.38 -32.47
C GLY A 150 -6.32 1.72 -31.84
N VAL A 151 -6.13 2.81 -32.59
CA VAL A 151 -6.55 4.14 -32.17
C VAL A 151 -8.07 4.14 -32.07
N ASP A 152 -8.60 4.09 -30.85
CA ASP A 152 -9.61 5.02 -30.33
C ASP A 152 -10.10 4.59 -28.93
N GLN A 153 -10.09 5.57 -28.01
CA GLN A 153 -10.66 5.56 -26.66
C GLN A 153 -10.01 4.67 -25.59
N CYS A 154 -9.35 5.32 -24.62
CA CYS A 154 -8.99 4.71 -23.35
C CYS A 154 -9.51 5.57 -22.20
N TYR A 155 -10.64 5.16 -21.64
CA TYR A 155 -10.94 5.42 -20.23
C TYR A 155 -10.04 4.50 -19.41
N LEU A 156 -9.18 5.10 -18.60
CA LEU A 156 -8.42 4.41 -17.57
C LEU A 156 -9.42 4.05 -16.45
N ILE A 157 -9.90 2.80 -16.43
CA ILE A 157 -10.68 2.31 -15.28
C ILE A 157 -9.65 1.97 -14.19
N VAL A 158 -9.60 2.84 -13.17
CA VAL A 158 -9.03 2.56 -11.84
C VAL A 158 -9.98 1.64 -11.10
#